data_AF-Q9Z8B8-F1
#
_entry.id   AF-Q9Z8B8-F1
#
_cell.length_a   1.000
_cell.length_b   1.000
_cell.length_c   1.000
_cell.angle_alpha   90.00
_cell.angle_beta   90.00
_cell.angle_gamma   90.00
#
_symmetry.space_group_name_H-M   'P 1'
#
loop_
_entity.id
_entity.type
_entity.pdbx_description
1 polymer ?
#
loop_
_entity_poly.entity_id
_entity_poly.type
_entity_poly.pdbx_seq_one_letter_code
_entity_poly.pdbx_strand_id
1 'polypeptide(L)'
;MFRRTGKGPFEDVQTLYEEETSSPSSYSPYSRSERPETPPSLFDNPKASEARPLNHNLTEESSLPQWSSTPRTESLLPLEEPETTLGEGVTFKGELAFERLLRIDGTFEGILVSKGKIIIGPKGVVKADIQLQEAIIEGVVEGNITVSGKVELRGGAIIKGDIQANTLCVDEGVRILGYLAIAGITDHSERERDL
;
A
#
# COMPACT_ATOMS: atom_id res chain seq x y z
N MET A 1 -18.48 -70.51 0.33
CA MET A 1 -18.52 -69.62 -0.86
C MET A 1 -17.85 -68.29 -0.51
N PHE A 2 -17.28 -67.64 -1.51
CA PHE A 2 -16.01 -66.91 -1.47
C PHE A 2 -16.06 -65.49 -0.92
N ARG A 3 -15.00 -65.11 -0.18
CA ARG A 3 -14.56 -63.73 0.07
C ARG A 3 -14.08 -63.09 -1.23
N ARG A 4 -14.42 -61.82 -1.49
CA ARG A 4 -13.61 -60.92 -2.34
C ARG A 4 -13.64 -59.50 -1.79
N THR A 5 -12.54 -59.15 -1.14
CA THR A 5 -11.95 -57.82 -1.14
C THR A 5 -11.67 -57.41 -2.60
N GLY A 6 -12.23 -56.29 -3.04
CA GLY A 6 -11.99 -55.71 -4.36
C GLY A 6 -11.22 -54.40 -4.23
N LYS A 7 -9.90 -54.49 -4.43
CA LYS A 7 -8.96 -53.38 -4.56
C LYS A 7 -8.56 -53.31 -6.05
N GLY A 8 -8.51 -52.10 -6.63
CA GLY A 8 -7.87 -51.75 -7.93
C GLY A 8 -8.83 -51.33 -9.05
N PRO A 9 -8.36 -50.72 -10.17
CA PRO A 9 -6.97 -50.37 -10.54
C PRO A 9 -6.79 -48.95 -11.16
N PHE A 10 -5.86 -48.12 -10.65
CA PHE A 10 -5.07 -47.06 -11.33
C PHE A 10 -4.29 -46.33 -10.22
N GLU A 11 -3.12 -46.82 -9.79
CA GLU A 11 -1.78 -46.50 -10.36
C GLU A 11 -1.61 -44.99 -10.57
N ASP A 12 -0.99 -44.32 -9.59
CA ASP A 12 0.46 -44.08 -9.53
C ASP A 12 0.91 -43.11 -10.62
N VAL A 13 0.71 -41.82 -10.38
CA VAL A 13 1.56 -40.80 -10.98
C VAL A 13 2.70 -40.55 -10.00
N GLN A 14 3.73 -41.38 -10.13
CA GLN A 14 5.07 -41.14 -9.62
C GLN A 14 5.58 -39.77 -10.14
N THR A 15 6.07 -38.90 -9.26
CA THR A 15 7.48 -38.82 -8.83
C THR A 15 8.43 -38.31 -9.91
N LEU A 16 8.56 -36.99 -10.02
CA LEU A 16 9.81 -36.24 -10.27
C LEU A 16 9.50 -34.90 -9.58
N TYR A 17 10.16 -34.43 -8.52
CA TYR A 17 11.57 -34.12 -8.40
C TYR A 17 11.96 -34.11 -6.91
N GLU A 18 12.84 -35.01 -6.49
CA GLU A 18 13.72 -34.79 -5.34
C GLU A 18 15.12 -35.31 -5.68
N GLU A 19 16.10 -34.74 -4.97
CA GLU A 19 17.56 -34.93 -5.03
C GLU A 19 18.26 -34.19 -6.19
N GLU A 20 19.16 -33.26 -5.91
CA GLU A 20 20.40 -33.55 -5.19
C GLU A 20 20.74 -32.63 -4.01
N THR A 21 21.18 -33.27 -2.93
CA THR A 21 21.89 -32.68 -1.80
C THR A 21 23.41 -32.87 -1.94
N SER A 22 24.18 -31.91 -1.39
CA SER A 22 25.54 -32.04 -0.82
C SER A 22 26.76 -31.51 -1.61
N SER A 23 27.09 -30.21 -1.36
CA SER A 23 28.35 -29.64 -0.80
C SER A 23 29.77 -30.07 -1.29
N PRO A 24 30.90 -29.37 -0.97
CA PRO A 24 31.21 -27.94 -0.72
C PRO A 24 32.48 -27.45 -1.50
N SER A 25 32.84 -26.16 -1.47
CA SER A 25 34.24 -25.71 -1.23
C SER A 25 34.45 -24.20 -1.45
N SER A 26 35.20 -23.65 -0.51
CA SER A 26 35.71 -22.29 -0.43
C SER A 26 36.94 -22.08 -1.31
N TYR A 27 37.26 -20.80 -1.55
CA TYR A 27 38.60 -20.27 -1.86
C TYR A 27 39.23 -20.55 -3.24
N SER A 28 39.46 -19.46 -4.00
CA SER A 28 40.79 -19.18 -4.55
C SER A 28 40.97 -17.66 -4.79
N PRO A 29 42.19 -17.11 -4.61
CA PRO A 29 42.43 -15.71 -4.26
C PRO A 29 42.93 -14.90 -5.45
N TYR A 30 42.26 -13.80 -5.78
CA TYR A 30 42.92 -12.76 -6.56
C TYR A 30 43.73 -11.86 -5.62
N SER A 31 44.98 -12.28 -5.45
CA SER A 31 46.06 -11.47 -4.91
C SER A 31 46.31 -10.24 -5.80
N ARG A 32 46.16 -9.08 -5.17
CA ARG A 32 46.98 -7.87 -5.28
C ARG A 32 48.15 -7.92 -6.27
N SER A 33 48.18 -6.96 -7.19
CA SER A 33 49.37 -6.18 -7.60
C SER A 33 48.87 -4.81 -8.09
N GLU A 34 48.92 -3.80 -7.21
CA GLU A 34 49.83 -2.64 -7.32
C GLU A 34 49.30 -1.49 -8.21
N ARG A 35 48.74 -0.45 -7.57
CA ARG A 35 48.90 0.95 -8.03
C ARG A 35 50.36 1.33 -7.76
N PRO A 36 51.05 2.16 -8.57
CA PRO A 36 50.66 3.55 -8.92
C PRO A 36 51.04 3.90 -10.40
N GLU A 37 50.84 5.07 -11.01
CA GLU A 37 51.33 6.42 -10.70
C GLU A 37 50.66 7.42 -11.68
N THR A 38 50.52 8.64 -11.20
CA THR A 38 50.03 9.89 -11.83
C THR A 38 50.82 10.28 -13.09
N PRO A 39 50.18 10.80 -14.17
CA PRO A 39 50.93 11.49 -15.22
C PRO A 39 51.34 12.92 -14.79
N PRO A 40 52.51 13.41 -15.23
CA PRO A 40 53.17 14.59 -14.66
C PRO A 40 52.59 15.94 -15.13
N SER A 41 52.77 16.94 -14.26
CA SER A 41 52.47 18.36 -14.44
C SER A 41 53.40 19.04 -15.44
N LEU A 42 52.82 19.76 -16.40
CA LEU A 42 53.55 20.57 -17.38
C LEU A 42 53.34 22.05 -17.09
N PHE A 43 54.43 22.66 -16.61
CA PHE A 43 54.78 24.07 -16.65
C PHE A 43 54.31 24.99 -15.51
N ASP A 44 55.29 25.27 -14.66
CA ASP A 44 55.41 26.41 -13.78
C ASP A 44 55.39 27.77 -14.51
N ASN A 45 54.84 28.71 -13.75
CA ASN A 45 54.57 30.13 -13.95
C ASN A 45 55.82 31.00 -14.23
N PRO A 46 55.67 32.23 -14.76
CA PRO A 46 56.07 33.37 -13.92
C PRO A 46 55.19 34.63 -14.01
N LYS A 47 55.19 35.34 -12.87
CA LYS A 47 54.47 36.58 -12.49
C LYS A 47 54.68 37.81 -13.40
N ALA A 48 53.63 38.64 -13.52
CA ALA A 48 53.62 40.13 -13.41
C ALA A 48 52.16 40.61 -13.58
N SER A 49 51.42 41.04 -12.55
CA SER A 49 51.35 42.37 -11.91
C SER A 49 50.98 43.55 -12.82
N GLU A 50 49.95 44.29 -12.38
CA GLU A 50 49.64 45.72 -12.61
C GLU A 50 48.63 46.16 -13.70
N ALA A 51 47.45 46.57 -13.18
CA ALA A 51 46.79 47.87 -13.35
C ALA A 51 45.98 48.26 -14.62
N ARG A 52 44.65 48.24 -14.40
CA ARG A 52 43.63 49.34 -14.60
C ARG A 52 43.06 49.67 -16.00
N PRO A 53 41.82 50.24 -16.05
CA PRO A 53 40.74 49.85 -16.97
C PRO A 53 40.39 50.93 -18.02
N LEU A 54 39.44 50.66 -18.92
CA LEU A 54 38.51 51.67 -19.48
C LEU A 54 37.30 51.02 -20.19
N ASN A 55 36.15 51.63 -19.98
CA ASN A 55 34.79 51.23 -20.30
C ASN A 55 34.36 51.73 -21.72
N HIS A 56 33.42 51.08 -22.42
CA HIS A 56 32.20 51.70 -22.99
C HIS A 56 31.34 50.75 -23.89
N ASN A 57 30.13 50.49 -23.39
CA ASN A 57 28.79 50.57 -24.01
C ASN A 57 28.34 49.84 -25.30
N LEU A 58 27.21 49.10 -25.10
CA LEU A 58 25.94 49.00 -25.88
C LEU A 58 26.05 48.31 -27.27
N THR A 59 25.31 47.27 -27.66
CA THR A 59 23.89 46.88 -27.51
C THR A 59 23.86 45.38 -27.93
N GLU A 60 23.13 44.46 -27.32
CA GLU A 60 21.76 44.12 -27.72
C GLU A 60 21.13 43.17 -26.71
N GLU A 61 19.90 43.50 -26.37
CA GLU A 61 18.95 42.72 -25.60
C GLU A 61 18.63 41.41 -26.33
N SER A 62 18.91 40.26 -25.72
CA SER A 62 18.10 39.07 -25.93
C SER A 62 17.76 38.48 -24.57
N SER A 63 16.47 38.63 -24.26
CA SER A 63 15.80 38.24 -23.03
C SER A 63 15.96 36.75 -22.74
N LEU A 64 16.76 36.43 -21.72
CA LEU A 64 16.61 35.19 -20.96
C LEU A 64 15.81 35.53 -19.70
N PRO A 65 14.62 34.93 -19.49
CA PRO A 65 13.83 35.22 -18.30
C PRO A 65 14.61 34.84 -17.04
N GLN A 66 14.56 35.76 -16.09
CA GLN A 66 15.17 35.70 -14.78
C GLN A 66 14.80 34.43 -14.01
N TRP A 67 15.78 33.94 -13.27
CA TRP A 67 15.63 33.10 -12.10
C TRP A 67 14.29 33.30 -11.37
N SER A 68 13.49 32.25 -11.32
CA SER A 68 12.50 32.08 -10.26
C SER A 68 12.48 30.61 -9.85
N SER A 69 13.63 30.12 -9.39
CA SER A 69 13.62 28.94 -8.55
C SER A 69 13.23 29.42 -7.16
N THR A 70 11.96 29.77 -6.99
CA THR A 70 11.30 29.68 -5.68
C THR A 70 11.75 28.34 -5.09
N PRO A 71 12.27 28.27 -3.84
CA PRO A 71 12.43 26.98 -3.20
C PRO A 71 11.05 26.35 -3.26
N ARG A 72 10.96 25.26 -4.04
CA ARG A 72 9.79 24.43 -4.20
C ARG A 72 9.23 24.29 -2.80
N THR A 73 8.08 24.91 -2.52
CA THR A 73 7.34 24.60 -1.32
C THR A 73 7.07 23.12 -1.42
N GLU A 74 7.92 22.33 -0.76
CA GLU A 74 7.67 20.94 -0.49
C GLU A 74 6.33 20.98 0.24
N SER A 75 5.29 20.67 -0.53
CA SER A 75 4.00 20.33 0.01
C SER A 75 4.31 19.30 1.07
N LEU A 76 4.25 19.72 2.33
CA LEU A 76 4.16 18.81 3.45
C LEU A 76 2.83 18.11 3.21
N LEU A 77 2.89 17.04 2.44
CA LEU A 77 1.86 16.02 2.40
C LEU A 77 1.52 15.77 3.87
N PRO A 78 0.23 15.82 4.25
CA PRO A 78 -0.17 15.60 5.64
C PRO A 78 0.60 14.40 6.16
N LEU A 79 1.34 14.59 7.26
CA LEU A 79 1.95 13.47 7.97
C LEU A 79 0.81 12.50 8.23
N GLU A 80 0.85 11.36 7.53
CA GLU A 80 -0.14 10.31 7.61
C GLU A 80 -0.49 10.12 9.08
N GLU A 81 -1.77 10.35 9.39
CA GLU A 81 -2.31 10.18 10.72
C GLU A 81 -2.04 8.74 11.19
N PRO A 82 -1.73 8.47 12.48
CA PRO A 82 -1.35 7.17 12.99
C PRO A 82 -2.26 6.06 12.48
N GLU A 83 -1.74 5.36 11.49
CA GLU A 83 -2.28 4.14 10.95
C GLU A 83 -1.86 3.03 11.91
N THR A 84 -2.85 2.45 12.58
CA THR A 84 -2.62 1.19 13.29
C THR A 84 -2.76 0.07 12.27
N THR A 85 -1.75 -0.80 12.14
CA THR A 85 -1.80 -1.95 11.24
C THR A 85 -1.73 -3.24 12.04
N LEU A 86 -2.72 -4.11 11.83
CA LEU A 86 -2.71 -5.51 12.25
C LEU A 86 -2.13 -6.32 11.10
N GLY A 87 -0.85 -6.67 11.21
CA GLY A 87 -0.11 -7.36 10.16
C GLY A 87 -0.52 -8.82 9.93
N GLU A 88 -0.04 -9.37 8.81
CA GLU A 88 -0.20 -10.78 8.48
C GLU A 88 0.36 -11.70 9.59
N GLY A 89 -0.36 -12.77 9.91
CA GLY A 89 0.02 -13.71 10.97
C GLY A 89 -0.37 -13.30 12.39
N VAL A 90 -0.88 -12.07 12.58
CA VAL A 90 -1.46 -11.66 13.86
C VAL A 90 -2.91 -12.10 13.94
N THR A 91 -3.28 -12.72 15.06
CA THR A 91 -4.68 -13.00 15.41
C THR A 91 -5.05 -12.21 16.64
N PHE A 92 -6.06 -11.35 16.53
CA PHE A 92 -6.61 -10.61 17.66
C PHE A 92 -8.01 -11.12 17.98
N LYS A 93 -8.30 -11.31 19.27
CA LYS A 93 -9.63 -11.69 19.75
C LYS A 93 -10.08 -10.77 20.87
N GLY A 94 -11.22 -10.11 20.70
CA GLY A 94 -11.79 -9.22 21.71
C GLY A 94 -12.52 -8.02 21.11
N GLU A 95 -12.60 -6.95 21.90
CA GLU A 95 -13.18 -5.68 21.47
C GLU A 95 -12.07 -4.71 21.09
N LEU A 96 -12.24 -4.02 19.96
CA LEU A 96 -11.27 -3.05 19.45
C LEU A 96 -11.98 -1.74 19.12
N ALA A 97 -11.46 -0.65 19.71
CA ALA A 97 -11.87 0.71 19.39
C ALA A 97 -10.66 1.52 18.92
N PHE A 98 -10.89 2.37 17.92
CA PHE A 98 -9.89 3.28 17.38
C PHE A 98 -10.56 4.60 16.99
N GLU A 99 -9.78 5.64 16.68
CA GLU A 99 -10.33 6.96 16.36
C GLU A 99 -10.16 7.36 14.89
N ARG A 100 -9.06 6.94 14.25
CA ARG A 100 -8.69 7.41 12.91
C ARG A 100 -8.67 6.31 11.86
N LEU A 101 -7.55 5.62 11.68
CA LEU A 101 -7.41 4.59 10.65
C LEU A 101 -6.87 3.29 11.24
N LEU A 102 -7.55 2.19 10.92
CA LEU A 102 -7.11 0.84 11.26
C LEU A 102 -7.02 0.01 9.99
N ARG A 103 -5.85 -0.60 9.76
CA ARG A 103 -5.62 -1.55 8.70
C ARG A 103 -5.51 -2.98 9.26
N ILE A 104 -6.18 -3.93 8.63
CA ILE A 104 -6.17 -5.35 9.03
C ILE A 104 -5.77 -6.22 7.83
N ASP A 105 -4.57 -6.80 7.91
CA ASP A 105 -4.06 -7.83 6.98
C ASP A 105 -3.95 -9.22 7.65
N GLY A 106 -4.31 -9.33 8.94
CA GLY A 106 -4.33 -10.58 9.71
C GLY A 106 -5.74 -11.09 10.01
N THR A 107 -5.90 -11.81 11.14
CA THR A 107 -7.20 -12.33 11.60
C THR A 107 -7.73 -11.54 12.80
N PHE A 108 -8.98 -11.08 12.72
CA PHE A 108 -9.66 -10.40 13.82
C PHE A 108 -10.96 -11.12 14.16
N GLU A 109 -11.20 -11.42 15.43
CA GLU A 109 -12.47 -11.99 15.91
C GLU A 109 -13.02 -11.17 17.09
N GLY A 110 -14.28 -10.74 17.02
CA GLY A 110 -14.95 -10.08 18.14
C GLY A 110 -15.81 -8.89 17.73
N ILE A 111 -15.59 -7.72 18.31
CA ILE A 111 -16.42 -6.52 18.09
C ILE A 111 -15.52 -5.34 17.79
N LEU A 112 -15.88 -4.55 16.77
CA LEU A 112 -15.13 -3.37 16.37
C LEU A 112 -16.05 -2.15 16.33
N VAL A 113 -15.75 -1.16 17.16
CA VAL A 113 -16.54 0.08 17.27
C VAL A 113 -15.62 1.28 17.14
N SER A 114 -15.89 2.13 16.16
CA SER A 114 -15.09 3.33 15.91
C SER A 114 -15.90 4.41 15.22
N LYS A 115 -15.39 5.63 15.18
CA LYS A 115 -15.86 6.70 14.28
C LYS A 115 -14.91 6.92 13.11
N GLY A 116 -13.83 6.13 13.03
CA GLY A 116 -12.81 6.23 12.01
C GLY A 116 -13.11 5.36 10.79
N LYS A 117 -12.03 5.12 10.05
CA LYS A 117 -11.98 4.34 8.83
C LYS A 117 -11.26 3.01 9.06
N ILE A 118 -11.81 1.94 8.51
CA ILE A 118 -11.14 0.64 8.46
C ILE A 118 -10.71 0.29 7.03
N ILE A 119 -9.56 -0.36 6.91
CA ILE A 119 -9.09 -0.99 5.68
C ILE A 119 -8.84 -2.47 5.99
N ILE A 120 -9.62 -3.36 5.39
CA ILE A 120 -9.38 -4.80 5.45
C ILE A 120 -8.63 -5.16 4.19
N GLY A 121 -7.35 -5.48 4.32
CA GLY A 121 -6.51 -5.84 3.18
C GLY A 121 -6.88 -7.19 2.57
N PRO A 122 -6.26 -7.58 1.45
CA PRO A 122 -6.62 -8.79 0.70
C PRO A 122 -6.40 -10.09 1.48
N LYS A 123 -5.49 -10.07 2.45
CA LYS A 123 -5.23 -11.20 3.37
C LYS A 123 -6.01 -11.11 4.68
N GLY A 124 -6.75 -10.02 4.89
CA GLY A 124 -7.52 -9.79 6.11
C GLY A 124 -8.73 -10.72 6.21
N VAL A 125 -8.86 -11.37 7.37
CA VAL A 125 -10.02 -12.19 7.72
C VAL A 125 -10.64 -11.63 9.00
N VAL A 126 -11.84 -11.06 8.89
CA VAL A 126 -12.52 -10.40 9.99
C VAL A 126 -13.81 -11.14 10.32
N LYS A 127 -13.93 -11.66 11.55
CA LYS A 127 -15.12 -12.32 12.08
C LYS A 127 -15.70 -11.51 13.23
N ALA A 128 -16.46 -10.48 12.91
CA ALA A 128 -16.86 -9.49 13.90
C ALA A 128 -18.11 -8.71 13.50
N ASP A 129 -18.77 -8.16 14.52
CA ASP A 129 -19.73 -7.07 14.34
C ASP A 129 -18.96 -5.75 14.26
N ILE A 130 -19.14 -5.03 13.14
CA ILE A 130 -18.36 -3.85 12.79
C ILE A 130 -19.29 -2.63 12.78
N GLN A 131 -18.98 -1.61 13.59
CA GLN A 131 -19.71 -0.34 13.63
C GLN A 131 -18.73 0.83 13.45
N LEU A 132 -18.82 1.54 12.32
CA LEU A 132 -17.88 2.62 11.99
C LEU A 132 -18.39 3.64 10.97
N GLN A 133 -17.55 4.62 10.60
CA GLN A 133 -17.92 5.67 9.63
C GLN A 133 -17.63 5.30 8.18
N GLU A 134 -16.45 4.73 7.90
CA GLU A 134 -16.04 4.33 6.54
C GLU A 134 -15.30 2.99 6.50
N ALA A 135 -15.66 2.11 5.57
CA ALA A 135 -14.98 0.82 5.39
C ALA A 135 -14.45 0.66 3.96
N ILE A 136 -13.20 0.20 3.84
CA ILE A 136 -12.65 -0.36 2.60
C ILE A 136 -12.36 -1.84 2.86
N ILE A 137 -12.91 -2.71 2.04
CA ILE A 137 -12.83 -4.16 2.22
C ILE A 137 -12.28 -4.80 0.95
N GLU A 138 -11.11 -5.41 1.06
CA GLU A 138 -10.44 -6.20 0.00
C GLU A 138 -10.36 -7.69 0.36
N GLY A 139 -10.61 -8.05 1.61
CA GLY A 139 -10.49 -9.42 2.14
C GLY A 139 -11.83 -10.12 2.40
N VAL A 140 -11.85 -10.94 3.46
CA VAL A 140 -13.02 -11.74 3.86
C VAL A 140 -13.60 -11.21 5.17
N VAL A 141 -14.91 -10.97 5.18
CA VAL A 141 -15.65 -10.53 6.37
C VAL A 141 -16.81 -11.46 6.66
N GLU A 142 -16.89 -11.95 7.89
CA GLU A 142 -18.00 -12.75 8.40
C GLU A 142 -18.61 -12.06 9.63
N GLY A 143 -19.78 -11.45 9.48
CA GLY A 143 -20.43 -10.68 10.53
C GLY A 143 -21.22 -9.48 9.99
N ASN A 144 -21.87 -8.76 10.89
CA ASN A 144 -22.71 -7.61 10.50
C ASN A 144 -21.86 -6.34 10.40
N ILE A 145 -22.11 -5.58 9.35
CA ILE A 145 -21.37 -4.35 9.03
C ILE A 145 -22.36 -3.20 9.05
N THR A 146 -22.24 -2.31 10.03
CA THR A 146 -23.02 -1.08 10.13
C THR A 146 -22.09 0.12 9.93
N VAL A 147 -22.29 0.84 8.83
CA VAL A 147 -21.43 1.95 8.42
C VAL A 147 -22.27 3.20 8.20
N SER A 148 -22.02 4.24 8.98
CA SER A 148 -22.80 5.50 8.88
C SER A 148 -22.49 6.30 7.61
N GLY A 149 -21.37 6.01 6.94
CA GLY A 149 -20.92 6.71 5.74
C GLY A 149 -20.81 5.76 4.53
N LYS A 150 -19.60 5.64 4.01
CA LYS A 150 -19.31 4.93 2.76
C LYS A 150 -18.66 3.57 3.02
N VAL A 151 -19.14 2.55 2.30
CA VAL A 151 -18.50 1.24 2.20
C VAL A 151 -17.98 1.05 0.78
N GLU A 152 -16.71 0.66 0.68
CA GLU A 152 -16.05 0.31 -0.58
C GLU A 152 -15.62 -1.15 -0.53
N LEU A 153 -16.16 -1.95 -1.43
CA LEU A 153 -15.80 -3.35 -1.60
C LEU A 153 -14.91 -3.46 -2.84
N ARG A 154 -13.68 -3.90 -2.66
CA ARG A 154 -12.62 -3.94 -3.67
C ARG A 154 -12.03 -5.35 -3.80
N GLY A 155 -11.23 -5.59 -4.83
CA GLY A 155 -10.32 -6.74 -4.88
C GLY A 155 -10.95 -8.14 -4.79
N GLY A 156 -12.23 -8.31 -5.17
CA GLY A 156 -12.92 -9.59 -5.05
C GLY A 156 -13.31 -9.97 -3.61
N ALA A 157 -13.51 -8.97 -2.74
CA ALA A 157 -13.92 -9.15 -1.35
C ALA A 157 -15.12 -10.12 -1.20
N ILE A 158 -15.10 -10.88 -0.10
CA ILE A 158 -16.16 -11.84 0.24
C ILE A 158 -16.78 -11.43 1.57
N ILE A 159 -18.06 -11.07 1.56
CA ILE A 159 -18.81 -10.71 2.77
C ILE A 159 -19.89 -11.74 3.03
N LYS A 160 -19.93 -12.25 4.26
CA LYS A 160 -20.98 -13.14 4.77
C LYS A 160 -21.62 -12.49 6.00
N GLY A 161 -22.77 -11.90 5.81
CA GLY A 161 -23.48 -11.15 6.85
C GLY A 161 -24.19 -9.94 6.28
N ASP A 162 -24.85 -9.20 7.17
CA ASP A 162 -25.70 -8.09 6.77
C ASP A 162 -24.89 -6.79 6.71
N ILE A 163 -25.13 -5.98 5.68
CA ILE A 163 -24.47 -4.70 5.46
C ILE A 163 -25.52 -3.59 5.51
N GLN A 164 -25.31 -2.62 6.40
CA GLN A 164 -26.06 -1.37 6.48
C GLN A 164 -25.11 -0.21 6.19
N ALA A 165 -25.37 0.57 5.15
CA ALA A 165 -24.52 1.70 4.77
C ALA A 165 -25.32 2.89 4.23
N ASN A 166 -24.74 4.08 4.22
CA ASN A 166 -25.35 5.22 3.52
C ASN A 166 -25.00 5.20 2.02
N THR A 167 -23.75 4.89 1.71
CA THR A 167 -23.24 4.78 0.34
C THR A 167 -22.47 3.48 0.18
N LEU A 168 -22.74 2.73 -0.89
CA LEU A 168 -22.01 1.51 -1.23
C LEU A 168 -21.35 1.65 -2.60
N CYS A 169 -20.07 1.31 -2.67
CA CYS A 169 -19.29 1.15 -3.91
C CYS A 169 -18.78 -0.29 -3.98
N VAL A 170 -18.96 -0.94 -5.13
CA VAL A 170 -18.62 -2.35 -5.32
C VAL A 170 -17.83 -2.50 -6.60
N ASP A 171 -16.61 -3.02 -6.49
CA ASP A 171 -15.77 -3.39 -7.63
C ASP A 171 -16.20 -4.74 -8.24
N GLU A 172 -15.68 -5.01 -9.43
CA GLU A 172 -15.89 -6.28 -10.13
C GLU A 172 -15.36 -7.47 -9.31
N GLY A 173 -16.12 -8.57 -9.32
CA GLY A 173 -15.71 -9.84 -8.69
C GLY A 173 -16.02 -9.98 -7.20
N VAL A 174 -16.54 -8.95 -6.54
CA VAL A 174 -16.99 -9.00 -5.14
C VAL A 174 -18.18 -9.94 -4.96
N ARG A 175 -18.21 -10.67 -3.84
CA ARG A 175 -19.30 -11.61 -3.49
C ARG A 175 -19.88 -11.26 -2.13
N ILE A 176 -21.19 -11.05 -2.08
CA ILE A 176 -21.92 -10.71 -0.86
C ILE A 176 -22.97 -11.79 -0.60
N LEU A 177 -23.00 -12.33 0.61
CA LEU A 177 -23.98 -13.29 1.08
C LEU A 177 -24.63 -12.75 2.36
N GLY A 178 -25.80 -12.14 2.22
CA GLY A 178 -26.56 -11.56 3.33
C GLY A 178 -27.54 -10.50 2.86
N TYR A 179 -28.10 -9.75 3.81
CA TYR A 179 -28.97 -8.62 3.52
C TYR A 179 -28.17 -7.33 3.35
N LEU A 180 -28.57 -6.51 2.38
CA LEU A 180 -27.98 -5.21 2.14
C LEU A 180 -29.06 -4.14 2.29
N ALA A 181 -28.83 -3.15 3.15
CA ALA A 181 -29.69 -2.00 3.34
C ALA A 181 -28.90 -0.69 3.14
N ILE A 182 -29.33 0.12 2.18
CA ILE A 182 -28.72 1.43 1.89
C ILE A 182 -29.68 2.54 2.32
N ALA A 183 -29.31 3.29 3.36
CA ALA A 183 -30.18 4.29 4.00
C ALA A 183 -29.91 5.74 3.54
N GLY A 184 -28.92 5.97 2.67
CA GLY A 184 -28.40 7.30 2.34
C GLY A 184 -29.16 8.13 1.30
N ILE A 185 -30.42 7.82 1.00
CA ILE A 185 -31.23 8.67 0.10
C ILE A 185 -31.75 9.87 0.91
N THR A 186 -30.87 10.80 1.23
CA THR A 186 -31.26 12.14 1.71
C THR A 186 -31.39 13.04 0.49
N ASP A 187 -32.63 13.25 0.05
CA ASP A 187 -32.95 14.18 -1.02
C ASP A 187 -32.57 15.61 -0.59
N HIS A 188 -31.56 16.20 -1.25
CA HIS A 188 -31.09 17.56 -0.99
C HIS A 188 -31.84 18.62 -1.84
N SER A 189 -33.11 18.41 -2.19
CA SER A 189 -33.94 19.46 -2.80
C SER A 189 -34.63 20.32 -1.74
N GLU A 190 -34.00 21.41 -1.32
CA GLU A 190 -34.64 22.70 -0.91
C GLU A 190 -33.63 23.61 -0.19
N ARG A 191 -32.97 24.51 -0.94
CA ARG A 191 -32.57 25.86 -0.48
C ARG A 191 -32.35 26.79 -1.67
N GLU A 192 -33.42 27.09 -2.40
CA GLU A 192 -33.44 28.25 -3.30
C GLU A 192 -34.88 28.72 -3.54
N ARG A 193 -35.53 29.17 -2.47
CA ARG A 193 -36.67 30.09 -2.55
C ARG A 193 -36.46 31.17 -1.50
N ASP A 194 -36.60 32.42 -1.94
CA ASP A 194 -36.55 33.68 -1.20
C ASP A 194 -35.18 34.40 -1.10
N LEU A 195 -34.83 35.07 -2.20
CA LEU A 195 -34.18 36.39 -2.20
C LEU A 195 -34.96 37.33 -3.13
#